data_AF-A0A024FJ16-F1
#
_entry.id   AF-A0A024FJ16-F1
#
_cell.length_a   1.000
_cell.length_b   1.000
_cell.length_c   1.000
_cell.angle_alpha   90.00
_cell.angle_beta   90.00
_cell.angle_gamma   90.00
#
_symmetry.space_group_name_H-M   'P 1'
#
loop_
_entity.id
_entity.type
_entity.pdbx_description
1 polymer ?
#
loop_
_entity_poly.entity_id
_entity_poly.type
_entity_poly.pdbx_seq_one_letter_code
_entity_poly.pdbx_strand_id
1 'polypeptide(L)'
;MKKLFYSVVTLLIIACSSDDSSSDNNPPPPSTTTITDTNFEQALIDLGYDDTLNGSVLTSSIELVIDLIIDDKNISDLSGIQDFKNLYTLSANENSISSINVSSNTKLKFIFLDENNLNTINVQNLPMLEKLSLSNNNITAINVNSITTLQQLMIDGNTISQLNASTNTSLNILDTRNNNLSCIEVSSDQLSNIPSGWNKDDTTTYNTNCN
;
A
#
# COMPACT_ATOMS: atom_id res chain seq x y z
N MET A 1 -21.33 4.57 24.08
CA MET A 1 -22.05 5.85 23.99
C MET A 1 -21.06 6.99 23.73
N LYS A 2 -20.79 7.27 22.45
CA LYS A 2 -20.19 8.54 22.02
C LYS A 2 -21.18 9.12 21.01
N LYS A 3 -21.92 10.15 21.44
CA LYS A 3 -22.72 11.00 20.56
C LYS A 3 -21.75 12.01 19.94
N LEU A 4 -21.63 12.04 18.62
CA LEU A 4 -21.16 13.23 17.92
C LEU A 4 -22.29 13.79 17.07
N PHE A 5 -22.44 15.09 17.20
CA PHE A 5 -23.51 15.95 16.72
C PHE A 5 -23.37 16.18 15.22
N TYR A 6 -24.35 15.74 14.42
CA TYR A 6 -24.60 16.42 13.15
C TYR A 6 -25.47 17.64 13.44
N SER A 7 -24.82 18.79 13.36
CA SER A 7 -25.44 20.12 13.48
C SER A 7 -26.38 20.33 12.30
N VAL A 8 -27.68 20.46 12.60
CA VAL A 8 -28.71 20.87 11.65
C VAL A 8 -28.48 22.36 11.34
N VAL A 9 -27.87 22.68 10.21
CA VAL A 9 -27.82 24.05 9.71
C VAL A 9 -29.14 24.34 9.01
N THR A 10 -30.14 24.77 9.77
CA THR A 10 -31.28 25.51 9.24
C THR A 10 -30.81 26.89 8.84
N LEU A 11 -30.70 27.16 7.53
CA LEU A 11 -30.54 28.52 7.01
C LEU A 11 -31.82 28.93 6.29
N LEU A 12 -32.62 29.75 6.99
CA LEU A 12 -33.77 30.46 6.46
C LEU A 12 -33.26 31.81 5.91
N ILE A 13 -33.29 32.03 4.60
CA ILE A 13 -33.17 33.38 4.03
C ILE A 13 -34.24 33.54 2.95
N ILE A 14 -35.25 34.34 3.25
CA ILE A 14 -36.11 34.96 2.25
C ILE A 14 -35.53 36.35 1.99
N ALA A 15 -35.02 36.56 0.78
CA ALA A 15 -34.87 37.89 0.21
C ALA A 15 -35.30 37.82 -1.27
N CYS A 16 -36.31 38.60 -1.60
CA CYS A 16 -36.81 38.78 -2.96
C CYS A 16 -36.00 39.90 -3.63
N SER A 17 -35.29 39.60 -4.72
CA SER A 17 -34.91 40.60 -5.73
C SER A 17 -34.70 39.89 -7.06
N SER A 18 -35.47 40.30 -8.06
CA SER A 18 -35.39 39.86 -9.44
C SER A 18 -34.12 40.39 -10.10
N ASP A 19 -33.14 39.52 -10.31
CA ASP A 19 -32.10 39.70 -11.33
C ASP A 19 -31.69 38.31 -11.84
N ASP A 20 -31.96 38.07 -13.12
CA ASP A 20 -31.68 36.85 -13.86
C ASP A 20 -30.19 36.78 -14.20
N SER A 21 -29.39 36.26 -13.25
CA SER A 21 -28.09 35.67 -13.52
C SER A 21 -27.96 34.43 -12.65
N SER A 22 -28.17 33.26 -13.25
CA SER A 22 -28.00 31.97 -12.61
C SER A 22 -26.51 31.70 -12.33
N SER A 23 -25.97 32.40 -11.34
CA SER A 23 -24.87 31.89 -10.54
C SER A 23 -25.49 30.83 -9.63
N ASP A 24 -25.42 29.58 -10.07
CA ASP A 24 -25.74 28.43 -9.24
C ASP A 24 -24.75 28.42 -8.06
N ASN A 25 -25.12 29.08 -6.97
CA ASN A 25 -24.32 29.22 -5.74
C ASN A 25 -24.39 27.93 -4.88
N ASN A 26 -24.75 26.79 -5.47
CA ASN A 26 -24.69 25.52 -4.78
C ASN A 26 -23.21 25.08 -4.67
N PRO A 27 -22.68 24.78 -3.47
CA PRO A 27 -21.35 24.22 -3.36
C PRO A 27 -21.22 22.96 -4.25
N PRO A 28 -20.06 22.73 -4.87
CA PRO A 28 -19.85 21.52 -5.65
C PRO A 28 -20.11 20.28 -4.77
N PRO A 29 -20.67 19.20 -5.34
CA PRO A 29 -20.91 17.99 -4.58
C PRO A 29 -19.60 17.49 -3.96
N PRO A 30 -19.66 16.86 -2.76
CA PRO A 30 -18.49 16.27 -2.15
C PRO A 30 -17.79 15.31 -3.12
N SER A 31 -16.47 15.41 -3.22
CA SER A 31 -15.68 14.49 -4.04
C SER A 31 -15.69 13.09 -3.45
N THR A 32 -15.84 12.09 -4.30
CA THR A 32 -15.79 10.68 -3.95
C THR A 32 -14.67 9.96 -4.70
N THR A 33 -14.17 8.90 -4.07
CA THR A 33 -13.22 7.95 -4.61
C THR A 33 -13.97 6.67 -4.94
N THR A 34 -13.85 6.18 -6.18
CA THR A 34 -14.46 4.92 -6.60
C THR A 34 -13.78 3.73 -5.94
N ILE A 35 -14.57 2.84 -5.34
CA ILE A 35 -14.14 1.58 -4.73
C ILE A 35 -14.95 0.44 -5.36
N THR A 36 -14.37 -0.23 -6.35
CA THR A 36 -15.10 -1.23 -7.17
C THR A 36 -15.25 -2.60 -6.50
N ASP A 37 -14.32 -2.95 -5.61
CA ASP A 37 -14.38 -4.19 -4.83
C ASP A 37 -15.29 -3.98 -3.62
N THR A 38 -16.42 -4.70 -3.59
CA THR A 38 -17.40 -4.59 -2.52
C THR A 38 -16.86 -5.05 -1.17
N ASN A 39 -15.88 -5.96 -1.13
CA ASN A 39 -15.26 -6.37 0.13
C ASN A 39 -14.29 -5.29 0.64
N PHE A 40 -13.61 -4.58 -0.27
CA PHE A 40 -12.81 -3.42 0.12
C PHE A 40 -13.71 -2.30 0.66
N GLU A 41 -14.79 -1.96 -0.03
CA GLU A 41 -15.76 -0.97 0.45
C GLU A 41 -16.39 -1.40 1.78
N GLN A 42 -16.80 -2.67 1.92
CA GLN A 42 -17.31 -3.20 3.19
C GLN A 42 -16.28 -3.09 4.31
N ALA A 43 -15.00 -3.33 4.04
CA ALA A 43 -13.94 -3.15 5.04
C ALA A 43 -13.81 -1.67 5.46
N LEU A 44 -13.98 -0.72 4.54
CA LEU A 44 -14.01 0.71 4.87
C LEU A 44 -15.23 1.08 5.73
N ILE A 45 -16.40 0.48 5.45
CA ILE A 45 -17.61 0.64 6.28
C ILE A 45 -17.38 0.09 7.68
N ASP A 46 -16.83 -1.12 7.80
CA ASP A 46 -16.54 -1.77 9.08
C ASP A 46 -15.56 -0.95 9.93
N LEU A 47 -14.62 -0.25 9.28
CA LEU A 47 -13.66 0.66 9.91
C LEU A 47 -14.25 2.06 10.21
N GLY A 48 -15.46 2.36 9.73
CA GLY A 48 -16.15 3.62 9.93
C GLY A 48 -15.68 4.77 9.03
N TYR A 49 -15.06 4.45 7.88
CA TYR A 49 -14.66 5.43 6.87
C TYR A 49 -15.72 5.67 5.79
N ASP A 50 -16.72 4.78 5.73
CA ASP A 50 -17.85 4.85 4.82
C ASP A 50 -19.13 4.38 5.53
N ASP A 51 -20.29 4.75 4.99
CA ASP A 51 -21.61 4.48 5.59
C ASP A 51 -22.48 3.56 4.73
N THR A 52 -22.18 3.40 3.45
CA THR A 52 -23.03 2.68 2.50
C THR A 52 -22.22 1.93 1.45
N LEU A 53 -22.62 0.70 1.15
CA LEU A 53 -22.01 -0.10 0.09
C LEU A 53 -22.54 0.35 -1.29
N ASN A 54 -21.96 1.39 -1.87
CA ASN A 54 -22.44 2.07 -3.08
C ASN A 54 -21.41 2.13 -4.24
N GLY A 55 -20.24 1.52 -4.07
CA GLY A 55 -19.10 1.55 -4.99
C GLY A 55 -18.20 2.78 -4.83
N SER A 56 -18.32 3.56 -3.75
CA SER A 56 -17.56 4.78 -3.54
C SER A 56 -17.53 5.26 -2.10
N VAL A 57 -16.42 5.88 -1.71
CA VAL A 57 -16.24 6.52 -0.41
C VAL A 57 -16.00 8.02 -0.58
N LEU A 58 -16.44 8.84 0.38
CA LEU A 58 -16.06 10.26 0.40
C LEU A 58 -14.54 10.41 0.49
N THR A 59 -13.93 11.12 -0.47
CA THR A 59 -12.46 11.27 -0.53
C THR A 59 -11.92 11.93 0.74
N SER A 60 -12.67 12.88 1.31
CA SER A 60 -12.30 13.55 2.56
C SER A 60 -12.24 12.60 3.77
N SER A 61 -13.01 11.50 3.77
CA SER A 61 -12.99 10.50 4.84
C SER A 61 -11.71 9.67 4.81
N ILE A 62 -11.29 9.24 3.62
CA ILE A 62 -10.07 8.43 3.43
C ILE A 62 -8.78 9.26 3.49
N GLU A 63 -8.85 10.58 3.26
CA GLU A 63 -7.70 11.47 3.44
C GLU A 63 -7.20 11.51 4.89
N LEU A 64 -8.02 11.16 5.88
CA LEU A 64 -7.61 11.11 7.28
C LEU A 64 -6.98 9.77 7.70
N VAL A 65 -7.01 8.77 6.83
CA VAL A 65 -6.52 7.42 7.12
C VAL A 65 -5.00 7.41 7.10
N ILE A 66 -4.40 7.06 8.24
CA ILE A 66 -2.96 6.91 8.42
C ILE A 66 -2.57 5.43 8.37
N ASP A 67 -3.36 4.57 9.03
CA ASP A 67 -3.13 3.13 9.07
C ASP A 67 -4.39 2.44 8.54
N LEU A 68 -4.23 1.64 7.48
CA LEU A 68 -5.29 0.83 6.91
C LEU A 68 -4.95 -0.65 7.09
N ILE A 69 -5.71 -1.33 7.94
CA ILE A 69 -5.54 -2.75 8.26
C ILE A 69 -6.80 -3.49 7.80
N ILE A 70 -6.67 -4.24 6.72
CA ILE A 70 -7.76 -4.92 5.98
C ILE A 70 -7.36 -6.35 5.62
N ASP A 71 -6.67 -7.01 6.57
CA ASP A 71 -6.26 -8.40 6.46
C ASP A 71 -7.48 -9.36 6.50
N ASP A 72 -7.41 -10.47 5.76
CA ASP A 72 -8.44 -11.52 5.70
C ASP A 72 -9.85 -10.97 5.45
N LYS A 73 -10.00 -10.22 4.36
CA LYS A 73 -11.26 -9.60 3.93
C LYS A 73 -11.78 -10.12 2.60
N ASN A 74 -11.11 -11.12 2.01
CA ASN A 74 -11.43 -11.63 0.69
C ASN A 74 -11.45 -10.51 -0.38
N ILE A 75 -10.58 -9.53 -0.24
CA ILE A 75 -10.41 -8.41 -1.18
C ILE A 75 -9.60 -8.90 -2.38
N SER A 76 -10.04 -8.53 -3.58
CA SER A 76 -9.38 -8.87 -4.84
C SER A 76 -8.81 -7.67 -5.58
N ASP A 77 -9.40 -6.48 -5.36
CA ASP A 77 -9.01 -5.24 -6.01
C ASP A 77 -8.98 -4.07 -5.01
N LEU A 78 -7.82 -3.41 -4.91
CA LEU A 78 -7.61 -2.21 -4.06
C LEU A 78 -7.66 -0.91 -4.86
N SER A 79 -8.29 -0.89 -6.04
CA SER A 79 -8.52 0.34 -6.79
C SER A 79 -9.21 1.39 -5.91
N GLY A 80 -8.68 2.62 -5.95
CA GLY A 80 -9.05 3.71 -5.05
C GLY A 80 -8.03 3.94 -3.93
N ILE A 81 -7.15 2.97 -3.63
CA ILE A 81 -6.08 3.12 -2.63
C ILE A 81 -5.17 4.32 -2.90
N GLN A 82 -5.04 4.74 -4.16
CA GLN A 82 -4.23 5.88 -4.59
C GLN A 82 -4.67 7.22 -3.97
N ASP A 83 -5.93 7.32 -3.56
CA ASP A 83 -6.50 8.53 -2.96
C ASP A 83 -6.30 8.61 -1.44
N PHE A 84 -5.75 7.57 -0.81
CA PHE A 84 -5.37 7.56 0.60
C PHE A 84 -4.03 8.31 0.80
N LYS A 85 -4.07 9.64 0.62
CA LYS A 85 -2.89 10.52 0.56
C LYS A 85 -2.04 10.57 1.83
N ASN A 86 -2.63 10.23 2.98
CA ASN A 86 -1.95 10.22 4.27
C ASN A 86 -1.57 8.82 4.78
N LEU A 87 -1.75 7.80 3.94
CA LEU A 87 -1.47 6.41 4.30
C LEU A 87 0.01 6.21 4.60
N TYR A 88 0.28 5.70 5.79
CA TYR A 88 1.59 5.44 6.35
C TYR A 88 1.83 3.93 6.51
N THR A 89 0.78 3.21 6.93
CA THR A 89 0.77 1.74 7.02
C THR A 89 -0.35 1.18 6.17
N LEU A 90 -0.02 0.22 5.30
CA LEU A 90 -0.99 -0.64 4.62
C LEU A 90 -0.74 -2.10 5.02
N SER A 91 -1.75 -2.73 5.60
CA SER A 91 -1.79 -4.19 5.80
C SER A 91 -3.04 -4.74 5.11
N ALA A 92 -2.82 -5.61 4.13
CA ALA A 92 -3.89 -6.32 3.42
C ALA A 92 -3.48 -7.79 3.18
N ASN A 93 -2.91 -8.40 4.21
CA ASN A 93 -2.49 -9.81 4.21
C ASN A 93 -3.69 -10.74 4.01
N GLU A 94 -3.44 -11.97 3.55
CA GLU A 94 -4.44 -13.04 3.46
C GLU A 94 -5.67 -12.60 2.63
N ASN A 95 -5.41 -12.02 1.46
CA ASN A 95 -6.44 -11.60 0.52
C ASN A 95 -6.22 -12.28 -0.85
N SER A 96 -6.97 -11.87 -1.87
CA SER A 96 -6.85 -12.40 -3.24
C SER A 96 -6.34 -11.37 -4.23
N ILE A 97 -5.55 -10.39 -3.77
CA ILE A 97 -5.08 -9.26 -4.58
C ILE A 97 -4.07 -9.75 -5.63
N SER A 98 -4.38 -9.55 -6.91
CA SER A 98 -3.49 -9.92 -8.03
C SER A 98 -2.62 -8.75 -8.52
N SER A 99 -3.05 -7.52 -8.25
CA SER A 99 -2.31 -6.31 -8.61
C SER A 99 -2.66 -5.16 -7.67
N ILE A 100 -1.68 -4.30 -7.40
CA ILE A 100 -1.87 -3.10 -6.60
C ILE A 100 -1.05 -1.95 -7.19
N ASN A 101 -1.61 -0.74 -7.15
CA ASN A 101 -0.88 0.47 -7.50
C ASN A 101 -0.86 1.42 -6.29
N VAL A 102 0.31 1.53 -5.66
CA VAL A 102 0.58 2.40 -4.50
C VAL A 102 1.42 3.62 -4.87
N SER A 103 1.60 3.94 -6.16
CA SER A 103 2.56 4.97 -6.60
C SER A 103 2.25 6.37 -6.08
N SER A 104 0.99 6.64 -5.73
CA SER A 104 0.53 7.94 -5.20
C SER A 104 0.66 8.04 -3.67
N ASN A 105 0.82 6.91 -2.97
CA ASN A 105 0.87 6.83 -1.51
C ASN A 105 2.28 7.11 -0.98
N THR A 106 2.84 8.26 -1.32
CA THR A 106 4.26 8.62 -1.09
C THR A 106 4.68 8.69 0.40
N LYS A 107 3.72 8.66 1.32
CA LYS A 107 3.94 8.60 2.77
C LYS A 107 4.02 7.18 3.33
N LEU A 108 3.77 6.15 2.51
CA LEU A 108 3.85 4.77 2.94
C LEU A 108 5.25 4.45 3.45
N LYS A 109 5.25 3.85 4.63
CA LYS A 109 6.44 3.43 5.35
C LYS A 109 6.45 1.91 5.55
N PHE A 110 5.28 1.32 5.74
CA PHE A 110 5.10 -0.10 5.99
C PHE A 110 4.03 -0.66 5.06
N ILE A 111 4.38 -1.69 4.31
CA ILE A 111 3.47 -2.42 3.41
C ILE A 111 3.55 -3.91 3.74
N PHE A 112 2.40 -4.50 4.08
CA PHE A 112 2.23 -5.92 4.31
C PHE A 112 1.14 -6.43 3.36
N LEU A 113 1.54 -7.29 2.43
CA LEU A 113 0.68 -7.91 1.40
C LEU A 113 0.99 -9.41 1.31
N ASP A 114 1.30 -10.02 2.45
CA ASP A 114 1.59 -11.45 2.55
C ASP A 114 0.35 -12.27 2.16
N GLU A 115 0.56 -13.48 1.63
CA GLU A 115 -0.51 -14.42 1.30
C GLU A 115 -1.56 -13.80 0.36
N ASN A 116 -1.09 -13.35 -0.80
CA ASN A 116 -1.91 -12.78 -1.88
C ASN A 116 -1.51 -13.42 -3.23
N ASN A 117 -2.06 -12.91 -4.33
CA ASN A 117 -1.82 -13.44 -5.67
C ASN A 117 -0.94 -12.51 -6.54
N LEU A 118 -0.13 -11.64 -5.94
CA LEU A 118 0.63 -10.63 -6.67
C LEU A 118 1.70 -11.28 -7.56
N ASN A 119 1.79 -10.84 -8.82
CA ASN A 119 2.89 -11.21 -9.73
C ASN A 119 4.00 -10.16 -9.80
N THR A 120 3.68 -8.91 -9.48
CA THR A 120 4.60 -7.79 -9.46
C THR A 120 4.08 -6.70 -8.54
N ILE A 121 4.97 -5.81 -8.10
CA ILE A 121 4.63 -4.57 -7.40
C ILE A 121 5.67 -3.51 -7.76
N ASN A 122 5.21 -2.28 -7.98
CA ASN A 122 6.11 -1.14 -8.17
C ASN A 122 6.15 -0.29 -6.89
N VAL A 123 7.30 -0.32 -6.23
CA VAL A 123 7.58 0.43 -4.99
C VAL A 123 8.62 1.55 -5.19
N GLN A 124 9.06 1.80 -6.43
CA GLN A 124 10.19 2.71 -6.71
C GLN A 124 9.92 4.16 -6.33
N ASN A 125 8.64 4.55 -6.23
CA ASN A 125 8.19 5.91 -5.89
C ASN A 125 7.83 6.08 -4.40
N LEU A 126 8.28 5.17 -3.54
CA LEU A 126 8.00 5.19 -2.10
C LEU A 126 9.27 5.54 -1.31
N PRO A 127 9.68 6.84 -1.24
CA PRO A 127 10.97 7.23 -0.68
C PRO A 127 11.09 6.98 0.83
N MET A 128 9.96 6.83 1.51
CA MET A 128 9.90 6.60 2.96
C MET A 128 9.77 5.12 3.34
N LEU A 129 9.71 4.20 2.37
CA LEU A 129 9.42 2.79 2.65
C LEU A 129 10.55 2.14 3.47
N GLU A 130 10.22 1.65 4.66
CA GLU A 130 11.15 0.98 5.57
C GLU A 130 10.89 -0.53 5.67
N LYS A 131 9.63 -0.97 5.51
CA LYS A 131 9.27 -2.39 5.57
C LYS A 131 8.36 -2.78 4.42
N LEU A 132 8.74 -3.84 3.73
CA LEU A 132 7.96 -4.46 2.66
C LEU A 132 7.88 -5.97 2.91
N SER A 133 6.65 -6.46 3.09
CA SER A 133 6.36 -7.89 3.23
C SER A 133 5.44 -8.33 2.09
N LEU A 134 5.92 -9.32 1.33
CA LEU A 134 5.29 -9.89 0.14
C LEU A 134 5.39 -11.42 0.17
N SER A 135 5.50 -12.01 1.37
CA SER A 135 5.68 -13.44 1.54
C SER A 135 4.51 -14.21 0.95
N ASN A 136 4.76 -15.40 0.41
CA ASN A 136 3.73 -16.29 -0.16
C ASN A 136 2.86 -15.58 -1.21
N ASN A 137 3.50 -15.06 -2.25
CA ASN A 137 2.86 -14.48 -3.43
C ASN A 137 3.39 -15.20 -4.70
N ASN A 138 3.07 -14.66 -5.88
CA ASN A 138 3.55 -15.16 -7.18
C ASN A 138 4.55 -14.20 -7.83
N ILE A 139 5.33 -13.44 -7.04
CA ILE A 139 6.26 -12.42 -7.55
C ILE A 139 7.38 -13.12 -8.32
N THR A 140 7.66 -12.64 -9.53
CA THR A 140 8.73 -13.16 -10.39
C THR A 140 9.95 -12.25 -10.45
N ALA A 141 9.75 -10.96 -10.20
CA ALA A 141 10.79 -9.94 -10.16
C ALA A 141 10.39 -8.80 -9.23
N ILE A 142 11.37 -8.27 -8.50
CA ILE A 142 11.20 -7.10 -7.64
C ILE A 142 12.39 -6.17 -7.82
N ASN A 143 12.10 -4.86 -7.91
CA ASN A 143 13.13 -3.83 -7.89
C ASN A 143 12.97 -3.02 -6.60
N VAL A 144 14.03 -2.98 -5.80
CA VAL A 144 14.13 -2.21 -4.54
C VAL A 144 15.30 -1.22 -4.56
N ASN A 145 15.95 -1.00 -5.71
CA ASN A 145 17.23 -0.30 -5.75
C ASN A 145 17.15 1.20 -5.40
N SER A 146 15.99 1.84 -5.60
CA SER A 146 15.78 3.24 -5.20
C SER A 146 15.45 3.43 -3.71
N ILE A 147 15.22 2.35 -2.97
CA ILE A 147 14.66 2.39 -1.60
C ILE A 147 15.76 2.20 -0.57
N THR A 148 16.65 3.19 -0.44
CA THR A 148 17.79 3.14 0.48
C THR A 148 17.41 3.17 1.97
N THR A 149 16.16 3.55 2.26
CA THR A 149 15.52 3.55 3.58
C THR A 149 15.03 2.17 4.02
N LEU A 150 14.99 1.18 3.11
CA LEU A 150 14.46 -0.16 3.39
C LEU A 150 15.29 -0.87 4.47
N GLN A 151 14.62 -1.28 5.55
CA GLN A 151 15.19 -2.00 6.69
C GLN A 151 14.78 -3.47 6.68
N GLN A 152 13.55 -3.77 6.26
CA GLN A 152 13.02 -5.12 6.20
C GLN A 152 12.41 -5.43 4.83
N LEU A 153 12.84 -6.55 4.24
CA LEU A 153 12.29 -7.12 3.03
C LEU A 153 11.98 -8.60 3.24
N MET A 154 10.70 -8.96 3.27
CA MET A 154 10.24 -10.35 3.32
C MET A 154 9.63 -10.68 1.95
N ILE A 155 10.24 -11.61 1.23
CA ILE A 155 9.83 -12.04 -0.11
C ILE A 155 9.88 -13.57 -0.24
N ASP A 156 9.89 -14.28 0.89
CA ASP A 156 9.92 -15.74 0.90
C ASP A 156 8.65 -16.35 0.28
N GLY A 157 8.76 -17.56 -0.26
CA GLY A 157 7.63 -18.23 -0.88
C GLY A 157 7.14 -17.54 -2.16
N ASN A 158 8.07 -17.07 -2.99
CA ASN A 158 7.79 -16.48 -4.29
C ASN A 158 8.55 -17.23 -5.39
N THR A 159 8.60 -16.70 -6.62
CA THR A 159 9.32 -17.30 -7.75
C THR A 159 10.42 -16.40 -8.31
N ILE A 160 10.97 -15.53 -7.46
CA ILE A 160 11.97 -14.53 -7.84
C ILE A 160 13.27 -15.24 -8.24
N SER A 161 13.82 -14.83 -9.39
CA SER A 161 15.05 -15.41 -9.95
C SER A 161 16.28 -14.51 -9.83
N GLN A 162 16.07 -13.21 -9.61
CA GLN A 162 17.14 -12.23 -9.43
C GLN A 162 16.74 -11.21 -8.36
N LEU A 163 17.68 -10.84 -7.51
CA LEU A 163 17.53 -9.78 -6.52
C LEU A 163 18.82 -8.97 -6.46
N ASN A 164 18.70 -7.66 -6.61
CA ASN A 164 19.77 -6.71 -6.32
C ASN A 164 19.42 -5.90 -5.08
N ALA A 165 20.14 -6.16 -3.99
CA ALA A 165 20.02 -5.47 -2.71
C ALA A 165 21.24 -4.57 -2.38
N SER A 166 22.10 -4.33 -3.37
CA SER A 166 23.39 -3.64 -3.19
C SER A 166 23.26 -2.19 -2.72
N THR A 167 22.15 -1.53 -3.03
CA THR A 167 21.87 -0.15 -2.62
C THR A 167 21.10 -0.04 -1.31
N ASN A 168 20.55 -1.15 -0.80
CA ASN A 168 19.75 -1.19 0.42
C ASN A 168 20.65 -1.35 1.66
N THR A 169 21.52 -0.36 1.89
CA THR A 169 22.53 -0.42 2.96
C THR A 169 21.96 -0.42 4.38
N SER A 170 20.70 -0.01 4.54
CA SER A 170 19.96 -0.06 5.82
C SER A 170 19.27 -1.41 6.09
N LEU A 171 19.30 -2.36 5.14
CA LEU A 171 18.55 -3.61 5.19
C LEU A 171 19.14 -4.57 6.23
N ASN A 172 18.47 -4.72 7.37
CA ASN A 172 18.91 -5.58 8.48
C ASN A 172 18.14 -6.91 8.55
N ILE A 173 16.94 -6.96 7.96
CA ILE A 173 16.11 -8.17 7.87
C ILE A 173 15.82 -8.44 6.39
N LEU A 174 16.20 -9.62 5.93
CA LEU A 174 15.94 -10.08 4.57
C LEU A 174 15.53 -11.54 4.64
N ASP A 175 14.40 -11.89 4.05
CA ASP A 175 14.02 -13.28 3.86
C ASP A 175 13.69 -13.54 2.39
N THR A 176 14.51 -14.37 1.76
CA THR A 176 14.34 -14.76 0.35
C THR A 176 14.17 -16.26 0.19
N ARG A 177 13.93 -17.01 1.28
CA ARG A 177 13.80 -18.47 1.23
C ARG A 177 12.66 -18.88 0.30
N ASN A 178 12.72 -20.11 -0.21
CA ASN A 178 11.72 -20.65 -1.13
C ASN A 178 11.50 -19.73 -2.35
N ASN A 179 12.59 -19.36 -3.02
CA ASN A 179 12.58 -18.66 -4.30
C ASN A 179 13.44 -19.41 -5.33
N ASN A 180 13.58 -18.85 -6.54
CA ASN A 180 14.42 -19.38 -7.61
C ASN A 180 15.77 -18.64 -7.73
N LEU A 181 16.26 -18.05 -6.63
CA LEU A 181 17.47 -17.25 -6.60
C LEU A 181 18.72 -18.13 -6.60
N SER A 182 19.62 -17.94 -7.57
CA SER A 182 20.99 -18.48 -7.51
C SER A 182 21.95 -17.51 -6.83
N CYS A 183 21.67 -16.20 -6.90
CA CYS A 183 22.53 -15.14 -6.43
C CYS A 183 21.71 -13.94 -5.98
N ILE A 184 22.12 -13.32 -4.87
CA ILE A 184 21.64 -12.03 -4.38
C ILE A 184 22.79 -11.05 -4.53
N GLU A 185 22.59 -10.01 -5.34
CA GLU A 185 23.60 -8.97 -5.56
C GLU A 185 23.64 -8.04 -4.36
N VAL A 186 24.83 -7.85 -3.78
CA VAL A 186 25.08 -7.06 -2.57
C VAL A 186 26.24 -6.11 -2.78
N SER A 187 26.34 -5.07 -1.96
CA SER A 187 27.53 -4.21 -1.92
C SER A 187 28.73 -4.94 -1.29
N SER A 188 29.94 -4.43 -1.52
CA SER A 188 31.16 -4.93 -0.88
C SER A 188 31.08 -4.87 0.66
N ASP A 189 30.46 -3.83 1.19
CA ASP A 189 30.32 -3.64 2.64
C ASP A 189 29.38 -4.69 3.24
N GLN A 190 28.21 -4.91 2.61
CA GLN A 190 27.29 -5.99 3.00
C GLN A 190 27.96 -7.37 2.90
N LEU A 191 28.70 -7.64 1.83
CA LEU A 191 29.39 -8.93 1.65
C LEU A 191 30.44 -9.21 2.74
N SER A 192 31.11 -8.16 3.21
CA SER A 192 32.09 -8.27 4.30
C SER A 192 31.46 -8.61 5.66
N ASN A 193 30.19 -8.25 5.85
CA ASN A 193 29.45 -8.45 7.09
C ASN A 193 27.95 -8.64 6.79
N ILE A 194 27.58 -9.85 6.37
CA ILE A 194 26.19 -10.20 6.09
C ILE A 194 25.37 -10.05 7.39
N PRO A 195 24.29 -9.26 7.40
CA PRO A 195 23.46 -9.09 8.60
C PRO A 195 22.88 -10.43 9.08
N SER A 196 22.87 -10.66 10.39
CA SER A 196 22.37 -11.92 10.97
C SER A 196 20.87 -12.18 10.73
N GLY A 197 20.12 -11.15 10.35
CA GLY A 197 18.71 -11.25 9.98
C GLY A 197 18.46 -11.64 8.52
N TRP A 198 19.50 -11.98 7.76
CA TRP A 198 19.37 -12.38 6.36
C TRP A 198 19.26 -13.90 6.24
N ASN A 199 18.16 -14.34 5.64
CA ASN A 199 17.84 -15.74 5.38
C ASN A 199 17.65 -15.95 3.88
N LYS A 200 18.28 -16.99 3.34
CA LYS A 200 18.20 -17.41 1.95
C LYS A 200 18.27 -18.93 1.88
N ASP A 201 17.94 -19.49 0.73
CA ASP A 201 18.14 -20.92 0.49
C ASP A 201 19.64 -21.28 0.43
N ASP A 202 19.96 -22.53 0.74
CA ASP A 202 21.34 -23.05 0.72
C ASP A 202 21.97 -22.98 -0.68
N THR A 203 21.14 -23.04 -1.72
CA THR A 203 21.53 -22.95 -3.14
C THR A 203 21.83 -21.53 -3.61
N THR A 204 21.40 -20.52 -2.86
CA THR A 204 21.59 -19.11 -3.21
C THR A 204 22.92 -18.60 -2.67
N THR A 205 23.62 -17.71 -3.39
CA THR A 205 24.87 -17.08 -2.93
C THR A 205 24.72 -15.57 -2.78
N TYR A 206 25.62 -14.93 -2.03
CA TYR A 206 25.79 -13.46 -2.04
C TYR A 206 27.00 -13.11 -2.90
N ASN A 207 26.88 -12.14 -3.80
CA ASN A 207 27.98 -11.68 -4.64
C ASN A 207 27.84 -10.19 -4.98
N THR A 208 28.95 -9.50 -5.27
CA THR A 208 28.92 -8.14 -5.79
C THR A 208 28.55 -8.06 -7.27
N ASN A 209 28.50 -9.20 -7.96
CA ASN A 209 28.02 -9.31 -9.34
C ASN A 209 27.37 -10.69 -9.55
N CYS A 210 26.10 -10.70 -9.96
CA CYS A 210 25.34 -11.92 -10.24
C CYS A 210 25.19 -12.22 -11.75
N ASN A 211 25.92 -11.49 -12.62
CA ASN A 211 25.97 -11.72 -14.08
C ASN A 211 27.03 -12.73 -14.49
#